data_AF-A0A8H2W449-F1
#
_entry.id   AF-A0A8H2W449-F1
#
_cell.length_a   1.000
_cell.length_b   1.000
_cell.length_c   1.000
_cell.angle_alpha   90.00
_cell.angle_beta   90.00
_cell.angle_gamma   90.00
#
_symmetry.space_group_name_H-M   'P 1'
#
loop_
_entity.id
_entity.type
_entity.pdbx_description
1 polymer ?
#
loop_
_entity_poly.entity_id
_entity_poly.type
_entity_poly.pdbx_seq_one_letter_code
_entity_poly.pdbx_strand_id
1 'polypeptide(L)'
;MVVERLEAYKAWPRTGSFPDDHIIFYRNGCGESLYGMVKDEELPMIRGAFTNITGVPRNRAPKVTPLVVGKRHNARFFLYDAN
;
A
#
# COMPACT_ATOMS: atom_id res chain seq x y z
N MET A 1 -0.29 -7.60 -10.37
CA MET A 1 -0.90 -6.42 -9.72
C MET A 1 -1.47 -6.82 -8.34
N VAL A 2 -2.36 -6.03 -7.73
CA VAL A 2 -2.87 -6.23 -6.35
C VAL A 2 -3.57 -7.59 -6.19
N VAL A 3 -4.38 -7.97 -7.18
CA VAL A 3 -5.16 -9.23 -7.18
C VAL A 3 -4.23 -10.43 -7.04
N GLU A 4 -3.20 -10.50 -7.87
CA GLU A 4 -2.25 -11.62 -7.89
C GLU A 4 -1.45 -11.69 -6.58
N ARG A 5 -1.25 -10.55 -5.89
CA ARG A 5 -0.63 -10.52 -4.56
C ARG A 5 -1.57 -11.02 -3.48
N LEU A 6 -2.87 -10.72 -3.56
CA LEU A 6 -3.87 -11.24 -2.63
C LEU A 6 -4.03 -12.77 -2.79
N GLU A 7 -4.08 -13.26 -4.03
CA GLU A 7 -4.11 -14.71 -4.32
C GLU A 7 -2.85 -15.41 -3.82
N ALA A 8 -1.67 -14.85 -4.09
CA ALA A 8 -0.42 -15.40 -3.58
C ALA A 8 -0.37 -15.41 -2.05
N TYR A 9 -0.89 -14.36 -1.39
CA TYR A 9 -1.00 -14.31 0.06
C TYR A 9 -1.92 -15.40 0.60
N LYS A 10 -3.09 -15.62 -0.02
CA LYS A 10 -4.01 -16.70 0.36
C LYS A 10 -3.42 -18.09 0.15
N ALA A 11 -2.69 -18.29 -0.95
CA ALA A 11 -2.03 -19.55 -1.27
C ALA A 11 -0.82 -19.84 -0.37
N TRP A 12 -0.34 -18.86 0.39
CA TRP A 12 0.80 -19.03 1.27
C TRP A 12 0.47 -19.98 2.43
N PRO A 13 1.26 -21.04 2.68
CA PRO A 13 0.89 -22.11 3.62
C PRO A 13 0.64 -21.67 5.06
N ARG A 14 1.20 -20.54 5.49
CA ARG A 14 1.09 -20.05 6.87
C ARG A 14 -0.11 -19.15 7.13
N THR A 15 -0.78 -18.67 6.08
CA THR A 15 -1.92 -17.73 6.16
C THR A 15 -3.21 -18.44 5.76
N GLY A 16 -3.23 -19.11 4.60
CA GLY A 16 -4.39 -19.86 4.09
C GLY A 16 -5.65 -19.02 3.84
N SER A 17 -5.55 -17.70 3.96
CA SER A 17 -6.65 -16.73 3.99
C SER A 17 -6.18 -15.40 3.43
N PHE A 18 -7.11 -14.49 3.12
CA PHE A 18 -6.77 -13.12 2.72
C PHE A 18 -6.39 -12.27 3.95
N PRO A 19 -5.69 -11.13 3.79
CA PRO A 19 -5.38 -10.25 4.92
C PRO A 19 -6.64 -9.74 5.62
N ASP A 20 -6.69 -9.88 6.95
CA ASP A 20 -7.86 -9.49 7.75
C ASP A 20 -7.81 -8.02 8.20
N ASP A 21 -6.67 -7.58 8.76
CA ASP A 21 -6.60 -6.28 9.44
C ASP A 21 -6.00 -5.15 8.59
N HIS A 22 -4.85 -5.42 7.95
CA HIS A 22 -4.00 -4.37 7.39
C HIS A 22 -3.30 -4.76 6.10
N ILE A 23 -3.18 -3.78 5.19
CA ILE A 23 -2.34 -3.84 3.99
C ILE A 23 -1.48 -2.58 3.95
N ILE A 24 -0.16 -2.74 3.84
CA ILE A 24 0.77 -1.63 3.65
C ILE A 24 1.18 -1.59 2.18
N PHE A 25 0.93 -0.47 1.51
CA PHE A 25 1.20 -0.31 0.09
C PHE A 25 2.31 0.72 -0.15
N TYR A 26 3.52 0.25 -0.46
CA TYR A 26 4.66 1.10 -0.77
C TYR A 26 4.55 1.63 -2.21
N ARG A 27 4.21 2.90 -2.37
CA ARG A 27 4.09 3.56 -3.67
C ARG A 27 5.38 4.32 -4.00
N ASN A 28 6.22 3.72 -4.84
CA ASN A 28 7.46 4.35 -5.30
C ASN A 28 7.22 5.21 -6.55
N GLY A 29 8.04 6.24 -6.78
CA GLY A 29 8.05 7.00 -8.04
C GLY A 29 6.86 7.95 -8.22
N CYS A 30 6.31 8.47 -7.12
CA CYS A 30 5.26 9.47 -7.11
C CYS A 30 5.86 10.81 -6.67
N GLY A 31 5.75 11.85 -7.50
CA GLY A 31 6.09 13.21 -7.11
C GLY A 31 5.01 13.83 -6.22
N GLU A 32 5.34 14.88 -5.48
CA GLU A 32 4.42 15.52 -4.52
C GLU A 32 3.09 15.96 -5.15
N SER A 33 3.12 16.45 -6.39
CA SER A 33 1.92 16.85 -7.13
C SER A 33 0.94 15.71 -7.42
N LEU A 34 1.38 14.45 -7.34
CA LEU A 34 0.58 13.25 -7.64
C LEU A 34 0.00 12.59 -6.38
N TYR A 35 0.21 13.15 -5.19
CA TYR A 35 -0.33 12.57 -3.96
C TYR A 35 -1.87 12.52 -3.96
N GLY A 36 -2.52 13.51 -4.59
CA GLY A 36 -3.96 13.50 -4.82
C GLY A 36 -4.40 12.27 -5.63
N MET A 37 -3.76 12.00 -6.76
CA MET A 37 -4.04 10.83 -7.61
C MET A 37 -3.86 9.51 -6.84
N VAL A 38 -2.80 9.36 -6.02
CA VAL A 38 -2.61 8.16 -5.21
C VAL A 38 -3.77 7.95 -4.22
N LYS A 39 -4.22 9.04 -3.59
CA LYS A 39 -5.29 9.00 -2.60
C LYS A 39 -6.67 8.78 -3.23
N ASP A 40 -6.96 9.47 -4.33
CA ASP A 40 -8.31 9.60 -4.87
C ASP A 40 -8.58 8.59 -5.99
N GLU A 41 -7.54 8.01 -6.60
CA GLU A 41 -7.66 7.01 -7.66
C GLU A 41 -7.06 5.66 -7.24
N GLU A 42 -5.75 5.60 -6.93
CA GLU A 42 -5.07 4.32 -6.67
C GLU A 42 -5.59 3.61 -5.42
N LEU A 43 -5.75 4.33 -4.31
CA LEU A 43 -6.22 3.75 -3.05
C LEU A 43 -7.64 3.16 -3.15
N PRO A 44 -8.64 3.83 -3.77
CA PRO A 44 -9.93 3.22 -4.07
C PRO A 44 -9.83 1.98 -4.95
N MET A 45 -8.96 1.97 -5.97
CA MET A 45 -8.77 0.78 -6.82
C MET A 45 -8.22 -0.41 -6.04
N ILE A 46 -7.25 -0.20 -5.14
CA ILE A 46 -6.71 -1.26 -4.28
C ILE A 46 -7.80 -1.84 -3.38
N ARG A 47 -8.62 -0.99 -2.75
CA ARG A 47 -9.74 -1.41 -1.91
C ARG A 47 -10.80 -2.17 -2.72
N GLY A 48 -11.13 -1.67 -3.91
CA GLY A 48 -12.06 -2.31 -4.83
C GLY A 48 -11.60 -3.68 -5.28
N ALA A 49 -10.30 -3.84 -5.59
CA ALA A 49 -9.73 -5.13 -5.95
C ALA A 49 -9.91 -6.18 -4.83
N PHE A 50 -9.71 -5.78 -3.56
CA PHE A 50 -9.96 -6.67 -2.43
C PHE A 50 -11.44 -7.07 -2.32
N THR A 51 -12.36 -6.11 -2.38
CA THR A 51 -13.80 -6.41 -2.30
C THR A 51 -14.25 -7.30 -3.47
N ASN A 52 -13.75 -7.06 -4.69
CA ASN A 52 -14.11 -7.83 -5.87
C ASN A 52 -13.66 -9.29 -5.79
N ILE A 53 -12.46 -9.56 -5.24
CA ILE A 53 -11.93 -10.93 -5.16
C ILE A 53 -12.47 -11.71 -3.95
N THR A 54 -12.70 -11.03 -2.83
CA THR A 54 -13.10 -11.68 -1.58
C THR A 54 -14.62 -11.70 -1.36
N GLY A 55 -15.36 -10.82 -2.03
CA GLY A 55 -16.76 -10.54 -1.72
C GLY A 55 -16.97 -9.79 -0.39
N VAL A 56 -15.89 -9.50 0.36
CA VAL A 56 -15.96 -8.82 1.64
C VAL A 56 -16.28 -7.34 1.40
N PRO A 57 -17.35 -6.81 2.01
CA PRO A 57 -17.73 -5.42 1.83
C PRO A 57 -16.66 -4.49 2.38
N ARG A 58 -16.53 -3.30 1.78
CA ARG A 58 -15.44 -2.34 2.06
C ARG A 58 -15.31 -1.95 3.54
N ASN A 59 -16.40 -1.96 4.31
CA ASN A 59 -16.39 -1.66 5.74
C ASN A 59 -15.76 -2.77 6.61
N ARG A 60 -15.66 -3.99 6.08
CA ARG A 60 -15.00 -5.15 6.71
C ARG A 60 -13.70 -5.54 6.01
N ALA A 61 -13.33 -4.84 4.94
CA ALA A 61 -12.06 -5.02 4.26
C ALA A 61 -10.90 -4.48 5.11
N PRO A 62 -9.67 -5.00 4.94
CA PRO A 62 -8.51 -4.56 5.70
C PRO A 62 -8.21 -3.07 5.45
N LYS A 63 -7.66 -2.42 6.47
CA LYS A 63 -7.23 -1.02 6.39
C LYS A 63 -5.97 -0.94 5.52
N VAL A 64 -6.10 -0.25 4.39
CA VAL A 64 -4.99 -0.01 3.47
C VAL A 64 -4.29 1.31 3.81
N THR A 65 -2.98 1.24 4.05
CA THR A 65 -2.10 2.40 4.28
C THR A 65 -1.16 2.58 3.09
N PRO A 66 -1.38 3.61 2.24
CA PRO A 66 -0.42 3.95 1.21
C PRO A 66 0.78 4.68 1.83
N LEU A 67 1.99 4.22 1.51
CA LEU A 67 3.24 4.85 1.92
C LEU A 67 4.01 5.28 0.68
N VAL A 68 4.03 6.58 0.40
CA VAL A 68 4.75 7.13 -0.75
C VAL A 68 6.24 7.18 -0.44
N VAL A 69 7.05 6.58 -1.31
CA VAL A 69 8.50 6.48 -1.12
C VAL A 69 9.21 7.48 -2.04
N GLY A 70 9.72 8.56 -1.44
CA GLY A 70 10.61 9.52 -2.11
C GLY A 70 12.06 9.07 -2.00
N LYS A 71 12.64 8.47 -3.06
CA LYS A 71 14.07 8.08 -3.08
C LYS A 71 14.98 9.16 -3.65
N ARG A 72 14.43 10.09 -4.44
CA ARG A 72 15.15 11.15 -5.14
C ARG A 72 14.64 12.48 -4.61
N HIS A 73 15.26 12.99 -3.55
CA HIS A 73 14.94 14.27 -2.91
C HIS A 73 16.21 15.05 -2.60
N ASN A 74 16.07 16.32 -2.25
CA ASN A 74 17.19 17.21 -1.93
C ASN A 74 17.55 17.26 -0.45
N ALA A 75 16.77 16.64 0.44
CA ALA A 75 17.14 16.53 1.84
C ALA A 75 18.45 15.75 2.01
N ARG A 76 19.36 16.30 2.81
CA ARG A 76 20.66 15.71 3.16
C ARG A 76 20.81 15.79 4.68
N PHE A 77 21.29 14.73 5.29
CA PHE A 77 21.65 14.70 6.69
C PHE A 77 23.17 14.64 6.81
N PHE A 78 23.74 15.54 7.60
CA PHE A 78 25.15 15.53 7.95
C PHE A 78 25.27 15.18 9.42
N LEU A 79 26.28 14.39 9.78
CA LEU A 79 26.58 14.15 11.18
C LEU A 79 27.00 15.48 11.81
N TYR A 80 26.43 15.79 12.96
CA TYR A 80 26.93 16.87 13.79
C TYR A 80 28.09 16.31 14.60
N ASP A 81 29.28 16.86 14.41
CA ASP A 81 30.45 16.56 15.25
C ASP A 81 30.59 17.70 16.27
N ALA A 82 30.54 17.35 17.55
CA ALA A 82 30.50 18.29 18.68
C ALA A 82 31.86 18.39 19.39
N ASN A 83 32.94 18.29 18.63
CA ASN A 83 34.31 18.46 19.11
C ASN A 83 34.82 19.89 18.92
#